data_AF-A0A955T3R3-F1
#
_entry.id   AF-A0A955T3R3-F1
#
_cell.length_a   1.000
_cell.length_b   1.000
_cell.length_c   1.000
_cell.angle_alpha   90.00
_cell.angle_beta   90.00
_cell.angle_gamma   90.00
#
_symmetry.space_group_name_H-M   'P 1'
#
loop_
_entity.id
_entity.type
_entity.pdbx_description
1 polymer ?
#
loop_
_entity_poly.entity_id
_entity_poly.type
_entity_poly.pdbx_seq_one_letter_code
_entity_poly.pdbx_strand_id
1 'polypeptide(L)'
;MRDPREVPRSWYQKGVAEEDPFNRFISFWLGFSALFNEYMEPRMGERQAIRKFVSAGRYPDRPDQIKALLEQSAVEFFASRAIRDARGSGEDTRQDMVVLRDEQAQPKKRLMALLLILYQVRCNLFHGSKHYASDSDNEVIKNAATAAGCAMGHFLDLNQSQETEICD
;
A
#
# COMPACT_ATOMS: atom_id res chain seq x y z
N MET A 1 -11.34 12.15 -23.01
CA MET A 1 -10.23 11.52 -22.27
C MET A 1 -10.88 10.81 -21.08
N ARG A 2 -10.65 9.50 -20.87
CA ARG A 2 -11.20 8.80 -19.70
C ARG A 2 -10.57 9.41 -18.43
N ASP A 3 -11.35 9.49 -17.35
CA ASP A 3 -10.84 9.94 -16.04
C ASP A 3 -9.70 8.99 -15.62
N PRO A 4 -8.48 9.49 -15.32
CA PRO A 4 -7.36 8.65 -14.90
C PRO A 4 -7.68 7.82 -13.63
N ARG A 5 -8.72 8.19 -12.87
CA ARG A 5 -9.17 7.46 -11.67
C ARG A 5 -10.17 6.34 -11.98
N GLU A 6 -10.66 6.21 -13.22
CA GLU A 6 -11.67 5.21 -13.58
C GLU A 6 -11.15 3.77 -13.38
N VAL A 7 -9.95 3.47 -13.90
CA VAL A 7 -9.32 2.15 -13.75
C VAL A 7 -8.95 1.86 -12.29
N PRO A 8 -8.24 2.75 -11.56
CA PRO A 8 -8.01 2.62 -10.12
C PRO A 8 -9.28 2.36 -9.30
N ARG A 9 -10.39 3.08 -9.59
CA ARG A 9 -11.67 2.94 -8.89
C ARG A 9 -12.33 1.58 -9.13
N SER A 10 -12.28 1.06 -10.35
CA SER A 10 -12.80 -0.28 -10.67
C SER A 10 -12.06 -1.37 -9.88
N TRP A 11 -10.73 -1.29 -9.82
CA TRP A 11 -9.91 -2.20 -9.01
C TRP A 11 -10.18 -2.08 -7.51
N TYR A 12 -10.38 -0.85 -7.01
CA TYR A 12 -10.77 -0.64 -5.64
C TYR A 12 -12.12 -1.30 -5.32
N GLN A 13 -13.15 -1.08 -6.14
CA GLN A 13 -14.47 -1.72 -5.96
C GLN A 13 -14.38 -3.24 -5.98
N LYS A 14 -13.56 -3.81 -6.87
CA LYS A 14 -13.30 -5.25 -6.87
C LYS A 14 -12.69 -5.71 -5.54
N GLY A 15 -11.71 -4.99 -5.00
CA GLY A 15 -11.10 -5.31 -3.71
C GLY A 15 -12.07 -5.17 -2.53
N VAL A 16 -12.99 -4.20 -2.56
CA VAL A 16 -14.03 -4.08 -1.53
C VAL A 16 -14.92 -5.31 -1.50
N ALA A 17 -15.32 -5.81 -2.66
CA ALA A 17 -16.20 -6.98 -2.80
C ALA A 17 -15.49 -8.35 -2.64
N GLU A 18 -14.20 -8.35 -2.36
CA GLU A 18 -13.38 -9.57 -2.29
C GLU A 18 -13.21 -10.06 -0.84
N GLU A 19 -13.51 -11.33 -0.60
CA GLU A 19 -13.44 -11.95 0.72
C GLU A 19 -12.04 -12.50 1.02
N ASP A 20 -11.36 -13.03 0.00
CA ASP A 20 -10.03 -13.58 0.16
C ASP A 20 -8.98 -12.47 0.34
N PRO A 21 -8.22 -12.42 1.46
CA PRO A 21 -7.27 -11.34 1.72
C PRO A 21 -6.18 -11.20 0.65
N PHE A 22 -5.77 -12.30 0.02
CA PHE A 22 -4.77 -12.24 -1.05
C PHE A 22 -5.36 -11.54 -2.27
N ASN A 23 -6.50 -12.01 -2.78
CA ASN A 23 -7.17 -11.39 -3.93
C ASN A 23 -7.56 -9.94 -3.66
N ARG A 24 -7.94 -9.64 -2.41
CA ARG A 24 -8.27 -8.29 -1.95
C ARG A 24 -7.05 -7.38 -2.03
N PHE A 25 -5.93 -7.80 -1.46
CA PHE A 25 -4.66 -7.08 -1.57
C PHE A 25 -4.23 -6.88 -3.03
N ILE A 26 -4.30 -7.93 -3.86
CA ILE A 26 -3.93 -7.84 -5.28
C ILE A 26 -4.81 -6.85 -6.01
N SER A 27 -6.12 -6.84 -5.76
CA SER A 27 -7.04 -5.89 -6.39
C SER A 27 -6.68 -4.45 -6.03
N PHE A 28 -6.44 -4.15 -4.74
CA PHE A 28 -5.98 -2.82 -4.32
C PHE A 28 -4.61 -2.46 -4.91
N TRP A 29 -3.67 -3.41 -4.94
CA TRP A 29 -2.36 -3.19 -5.52
C TRP A 29 -2.43 -2.86 -7.01
N LEU A 30 -3.26 -3.56 -7.79
CA LEU A 30 -3.46 -3.27 -9.22
C LEU A 30 -4.06 -1.88 -9.43
N GLY A 31 -5.01 -1.48 -8.58
CA GLY A 31 -5.53 -0.12 -8.55
C GLY A 31 -4.43 0.91 -8.28
N PHE A 32 -3.57 0.65 -7.30
CA PHE A 32 -2.44 1.52 -6.95
C PHE A 32 -1.39 1.57 -8.07
N SER A 33 -1.07 0.44 -8.70
CA SER A 33 -0.18 0.40 -9.86
C SER A 33 -0.71 1.24 -11.02
N ALA A 34 -2.02 1.22 -11.28
CA ALA A 34 -2.60 2.11 -12.29
C ALA A 34 -2.39 3.60 -11.98
N LEU A 35 -2.31 3.98 -10.70
CA LEU A 35 -2.03 5.35 -10.26
C LEU A 35 -0.56 5.75 -10.43
N PHE A 36 0.40 4.91 -10.02
CA PHE A 36 1.82 5.27 -10.07
C PHE A 36 2.50 4.95 -11.42
N ASN A 37 1.88 4.13 -12.28
CA ASN A 37 2.47 3.73 -13.56
C ASN A 37 2.73 4.92 -14.50
N GLU A 38 2.00 6.03 -14.37
CA GLU A 38 2.29 7.24 -15.16
C GLU A 38 3.66 7.87 -14.82
N TYR A 39 4.22 7.54 -13.66
CA TYR A 39 5.53 7.99 -13.19
C TYR A 39 6.65 7.01 -13.52
N MET A 40 6.35 5.89 -14.19
CA MET A 40 7.35 4.93 -14.65
C MET A 40 8.08 5.48 -15.88
N GLU A 41 9.40 5.56 -15.79
CA GLU A 41 10.26 5.94 -16.91
C GLU A 41 11.07 4.73 -17.41
N PRO A 42 11.56 4.76 -18.66
CA PRO A 42 12.46 3.73 -19.16
C PRO A 42 13.66 3.54 -18.21
N ARG A 43 13.92 2.29 -17.80
CA ARG A 43 14.98 1.89 -16.86
C ARG A 43 14.76 2.31 -15.39
N MET A 44 13.60 2.88 -15.04
CA MET A 44 13.22 3.16 -13.67
C MET A 44 12.58 1.93 -13.01
N GLY A 45 12.96 1.63 -11.76
CA GLY A 45 12.28 0.61 -10.96
C GLY A 45 11.02 1.15 -10.25
N GLU A 46 10.06 0.27 -9.96
CA GLU A 46 8.78 0.61 -9.31
C GLU A 46 8.94 1.40 -8.00
N ARG A 47 9.94 1.07 -7.18
CA ARG A 47 10.25 1.82 -5.95
C ARG A 47 10.51 3.31 -6.22
N GLN A 48 11.12 3.67 -7.34
CA GLN A 48 11.35 5.09 -7.68
C GLN A 48 10.08 5.74 -8.21
N ALA A 49 9.28 5.04 -9.02
CA ALA A 49 8.00 5.53 -9.50
C ALA A 49 7.02 5.80 -8.35
N ILE A 50 6.96 4.93 -7.34
CA ILE A 50 6.17 5.15 -6.12
C ILE A 50 6.61 6.44 -5.39
N ARG A 51 7.92 6.66 -5.25
CA ARG A 51 8.44 7.90 -4.62
C ARG A 51 8.07 9.14 -5.43
N LYS A 52 8.19 9.08 -6.76
CA LYS A 52 7.78 10.18 -7.66
C LYS A 52 6.28 10.45 -7.57
N PHE A 53 5.47 9.40 -7.61
CA PHE A 53 4.01 9.45 -7.46
C PHE A 53 3.60 10.21 -6.20
N VAL A 54 4.11 9.80 -5.03
CA VAL A 54 3.79 10.47 -3.78
C VAL A 54 4.27 11.92 -3.82
N SER A 55 5.51 12.16 -4.27
CA SER A 55 6.11 13.50 -4.27
C SER A 55 5.43 14.50 -5.21
N ALA A 56 4.86 14.03 -6.32
CA ALA A 56 4.28 14.86 -7.37
C ALA A 56 3.02 15.66 -6.93
N GLY A 57 2.35 15.25 -5.85
CA GLY A 57 1.24 16.01 -5.28
C GLY A 57 -0.01 16.12 -6.16
N ARG A 58 -0.21 15.20 -7.11
CA ARG A 58 -1.41 15.15 -7.98
C ARG A 58 -2.65 14.55 -7.30
N TYR A 59 -2.48 13.92 -6.15
CA TYR A 59 -3.53 13.31 -5.34
C TYR A 59 -3.75 14.14 -4.07
N PRO A 60 -4.93 14.04 -3.41
CA PRO A 60 -5.30 14.93 -2.32
C PRO A 60 -4.21 15.03 -1.25
N ASP A 61 -3.58 16.20 -1.13
CA ASP A 61 -2.64 16.47 -0.04
C ASP A 61 -3.45 16.89 1.19
N ARG A 62 -4.04 15.89 1.85
CA ARG A 62 -4.89 16.06 3.04
C ARG A 62 -4.18 15.42 4.23
N PRO A 63 -3.27 16.15 4.92
CA PRO A 63 -2.46 15.60 6.00
C PRO A 63 -3.28 14.91 7.10
N ASP A 64 -4.48 15.41 7.40
CA ASP A 64 -5.34 14.83 8.43
C ASP A 64 -5.92 13.47 8.03
N GLN A 65 -6.29 13.28 6.76
CA GLN A 65 -6.70 11.96 6.25
C GLN A 65 -5.52 11.00 6.22
N ILE A 66 -4.33 11.48 5.83
CA ILE A 66 -3.12 10.65 5.85
C ILE A 66 -2.81 10.22 7.29
N LYS A 67 -2.94 11.11 8.27
CA LYS A 67 -2.77 10.75 9.69
C LYS A 67 -3.77 9.70 10.15
N ALA A 68 -5.07 9.91 9.87
CA ALA A 68 -6.11 8.94 10.23
C ALA A 68 -5.88 7.56 9.61
N LEU A 69 -5.35 7.50 8.38
CA LEU A 69 -4.91 6.26 7.76
C LEU A 69 -3.71 5.65 8.48
N LEU A 70 -2.72 6.47 8.85
CA LEU A 70 -1.49 6.00 9.50
C LEU A 70 -1.71 5.50 10.93
N GLU A 71 -2.85 5.83 11.53
CA GLU A 71 -3.27 5.38 12.87
C GLU A 71 -4.05 4.05 12.85
N GLN A 72 -4.31 3.49 11.66
CA GLN A 72 -5.01 2.21 11.52
C GLN A 72 -4.17 1.04 12.08
N SER A 73 -4.84 0.08 12.72
CA SER A 73 -4.20 -1.11 13.31
C SER A 73 -3.36 -1.90 12.29
N ALA A 74 -3.85 -2.00 11.06
CA ALA A 74 -3.15 -2.64 9.96
C ALA A 74 -1.85 -1.93 9.55
N VAL A 75 -1.78 -0.61 9.74
CA VAL A 75 -0.55 0.17 9.51
C VAL A 75 0.42 -0.01 10.68
N GLU A 76 -0.08 -0.04 11.91
CA GLU A 76 0.74 -0.30 13.10
C GLU A 76 1.42 -1.67 13.05
N PHE A 77 0.75 -2.68 12.48
CA PHE A 77 1.38 -3.97 12.19
C PHE A 77 2.68 -3.82 11.39
N PHE A 78 2.70 -2.97 10.36
CA PHE A 78 3.90 -2.71 9.56
C PHE A 78 4.88 -1.71 10.18
N ALA A 79 4.43 -0.89 11.14
CA ALA A 79 5.30 -0.02 11.92
C ALA A 79 6.09 -0.80 12.99
N SER A 80 5.55 -1.94 13.44
CA SER A 80 6.16 -2.82 14.46
C SER A 80 6.92 -4.01 13.87
N ARG A 81 6.71 -4.35 12.59
CA ARG A 81 7.27 -5.55 11.97
C ARG A 81 7.86 -5.30 10.58
N ALA A 82 9.17 -5.55 10.45
CA ALA A 82 9.85 -5.51 9.16
C ALA A 82 9.51 -6.74 8.30
N ILE A 83 9.32 -6.50 6.99
CA ILE A 83 9.04 -7.53 5.99
C ILE A 83 10.33 -7.90 5.27
N ARG A 84 10.77 -9.16 5.43
CA ARG A 84 11.97 -9.69 4.76
C ARG A 84 11.68 -10.01 3.31
N ASP A 85 12.67 -9.79 2.45
CA ASP A 85 12.62 -10.24 1.06
C ASP A 85 12.70 -11.77 0.99
N ALA A 86 11.65 -12.39 0.45
CA ALA A 86 11.54 -13.84 0.31
C ALA A 86 12.39 -14.40 -0.85
N ARG A 87 13.02 -13.55 -1.67
CA ARG A 87 13.84 -13.97 -2.83
C ARG A 87 15.29 -14.32 -2.47
N GLY A 88 15.67 -14.20 -1.20
CA GLY A 88 17.01 -14.55 -0.73
C GLY A 88 18.08 -13.46 -0.91
N SER A 89 17.68 -12.21 -1.18
CA SER A 89 18.60 -11.05 -1.24
C SER A 89 19.17 -10.65 0.12
N GLY A 90 18.52 -11.06 1.23
CA GLY A 90 18.84 -10.61 2.58
C GLY A 90 18.33 -9.21 2.93
N GLU A 91 17.70 -8.52 1.99
CA GLU A 91 17.08 -7.21 2.20
C GLU A 91 15.75 -7.31 2.97
N ASP A 92 15.35 -6.23 3.62
CA ASP A 92 14.05 -6.09 4.27
C ASP A 92 13.60 -4.63 4.35
N THR A 93 12.44 -4.41 4.95
CA THR A 93 11.82 -3.08 5.06
C THR A 93 12.17 -2.33 6.35
N ARG A 94 13.23 -2.69 7.10
CA ARG A 94 13.54 -2.06 8.40
C ARG A 94 13.67 -0.53 8.33
N GLN A 95 14.28 0.01 7.28
CA GLN A 95 14.42 1.46 7.12
C GLN A 95 13.08 2.14 6.91
N ASP A 96 12.22 1.58 6.04
CA ASP A 96 10.88 2.11 5.79
C ASP A 96 10.02 1.99 7.06
N MET A 97 10.12 0.88 7.81
CA MET A 97 9.44 0.68 9.10
C MET A 97 9.81 1.78 10.12
N VAL A 98 11.09 2.13 10.23
CA VAL A 98 11.55 3.21 11.14
C VAL A 98 10.92 4.55 10.77
N VAL A 99 10.85 4.86 9.47
CA VAL A 99 10.18 6.09 9.00
C VAL A 99 8.68 6.05 9.25
N LEU A 100 8.04 4.91 9.03
CA LEU A 100 6.59 4.74 9.23
C LEU A 100 6.20 4.98 10.70
N ARG A 101 7.01 4.49 11.64
CA ARG A 101 6.81 4.61 13.09
C ARG A 101 7.14 6.00 13.65
N ASP A 102 7.92 6.81 12.94
CA ASP A 102 8.30 8.14 13.43
C ASP A 102 7.12 9.11 13.35
N GLU A 103 6.40 9.29 14.46
CA GLU A 103 5.26 10.22 14.57
C GLU A 103 5.64 11.68 14.30
N GLN A 104 6.92 12.05 14.47
CA GLN A 104 7.41 13.40 14.19
C GLN A 104 7.74 13.59 12.69
N ALA A 105 7.80 12.50 11.92
CA ALA A 105 7.98 12.59 10.48
C ALA A 105 6.75 13.16 9.78
N GLN A 106 6.97 13.86 8.67
CA GLN A 106 5.90 14.38 7.83
C GLN A 106 4.96 13.23 7.40
N PRO A 107 3.62 13.38 7.51
CA PRO A 107 2.66 12.31 7.19
C PRO A 107 2.88 11.70 5.80
N LYS A 108 3.20 12.54 4.82
CA LYS A 108 3.50 12.11 3.44
C LYS A 108 4.74 11.21 3.34
N LYS A 109 5.77 11.43 4.16
CA LYS A 109 6.96 10.57 4.23
C LYS A 109 6.61 9.21 4.86
N ARG A 110 5.78 9.22 5.91
CA ARG A 110 5.27 7.98 6.54
C ARG A 110 4.41 7.18 5.57
N LEU A 111 3.50 7.83 4.84
CA LEU A 111 2.70 7.21 3.77
C LEU A 111 3.59 6.58 2.69
N MET A 112 4.62 7.30 2.24
CA MET A 112 5.59 6.76 1.27
C MET A 112 6.27 5.49 1.80
N ALA A 113 6.67 5.49 3.07
CA ALA A 113 7.29 4.33 3.70
C ALA A 113 6.32 3.13 3.76
N LEU A 114 5.05 3.35 4.13
CA LEU A 114 4.01 2.33 4.09
C LEU A 114 3.88 1.72 2.68
N LEU A 115 3.79 2.54 1.63
CA LEU A 115 3.66 2.05 0.25
C LEU A 115 4.87 1.22 -0.21
N LEU A 116 6.08 1.56 0.25
CA LEU A 116 7.30 0.79 -0.03
C LEU A 116 7.34 -0.54 0.74
N ILE A 117 6.73 -0.60 1.94
CA ILE A 117 6.53 -1.86 2.66
C ILE A 117 5.53 -2.74 1.92
N LEU A 118 4.37 -2.19 1.52
CA LEU A 118 3.35 -2.92 0.75
C LEU A 118 3.90 -3.41 -0.60
N TYR A 119 4.76 -2.62 -1.25
CA TYR A 119 5.51 -3.06 -2.42
C TYR A 119 6.32 -4.33 -2.15
N GLN A 120 7.03 -4.39 -1.01
CA GLN A 120 7.80 -5.57 -0.65
C GLN A 120 6.91 -6.78 -0.39
N VAL A 121 5.74 -6.59 0.25
CA VAL A 121 4.73 -7.65 0.42
C VAL A 121 4.31 -8.19 -0.95
N ARG A 122 3.99 -7.32 -1.91
CA ARG A 122 3.67 -7.73 -3.28
C ARG A 122 4.81 -8.49 -3.94
N CYS A 123 6.05 -8.01 -3.84
CA CYS A 123 7.20 -8.70 -4.39
C CYS A 123 7.34 -10.12 -3.83
N ASN A 124 7.13 -10.28 -2.53
CA ASN A 124 7.13 -11.60 -1.91
C ASN A 124 6.02 -12.46 -2.52
N LEU A 125 4.78 -11.97 -2.61
CA LEU A 125 3.65 -12.76 -3.11
C LEU A 125 3.82 -13.28 -4.54
N PHE A 126 4.38 -12.47 -5.46
CA PHE A 126 4.52 -12.86 -6.87
C PHE A 126 5.85 -13.54 -7.22
N HIS A 127 6.90 -13.32 -6.43
CA HIS A 127 8.26 -13.75 -6.79
C HIS A 127 8.98 -14.49 -5.67
N GLY A 128 8.39 -14.58 -4.49
CA GLY A 128 8.94 -15.32 -3.36
C GLY A 128 8.76 -16.82 -3.56
N SER A 129 9.76 -17.59 -3.15
CA SER A 129 9.74 -19.05 -3.10
C SER A 129 8.97 -19.60 -1.91
N LYS A 130 8.12 -18.80 -1.27
CA LYS A 130 7.40 -19.16 -0.05
C LYS A 130 6.08 -19.86 -0.35
N HIS A 131 5.83 -20.95 0.36
CA HIS A 131 4.49 -21.50 0.51
C HIS A 131 3.73 -20.68 1.55
N TYR A 132 2.76 -19.88 1.11
CA TYR A 132 1.93 -18.97 1.91
C TYR A 132 0.87 -19.72 2.75
N ALA A 133 1.29 -20.72 3.52
CA ALA A 133 0.40 -21.53 4.34
C ALA A 133 0.58 -21.31 5.85
N SER A 134 1.47 -20.40 6.26
CA SER A 134 1.69 -20.09 7.67
C SER A 134 0.74 -19.01 8.17
N ASP A 135 0.30 -19.11 9.43
CA ASP A 135 -0.55 -18.10 10.08
C ASP A 135 0.08 -16.70 10.05
N SER A 136 1.40 -16.65 10.18
CA SER A 136 2.19 -15.43 10.07
C SER A 136 2.09 -14.78 8.68
N ASP A 137 2.11 -15.56 7.60
CA ASP A 137 2.00 -15.01 6.25
C ASP A 137 0.55 -14.56 5.97
N ASN A 138 -0.45 -15.29 6.47
CA ASN A 138 -1.87 -14.88 6.40
C ASN A 138 -2.11 -13.55 7.10
N GLU A 139 -1.50 -13.34 8.27
CA GLU A 139 -1.58 -12.07 9.00
C GLU A 139 -0.95 -10.91 8.22
N VAL A 140 0.21 -11.13 7.59
CA VAL A 140 0.84 -10.13 6.72
C VAL A 140 -0.08 -9.75 5.55
N ILE A 141 -0.69 -10.74 4.90
CA ILE A 141 -1.57 -10.49 3.74
C ILE A 141 -2.84 -9.74 4.17
N LYS A 142 -3.46 -10.11 5.29
CA LYS A 142 -4.65 -9.44 5.83
C LYS A 142 -4.37 -7.97 6.13
N ASN A 143 -3.31 -7.68 6.89
CA ASN A 143 -2.93 -6.31 7.20
C ASN A 143 -2.53 -5.54 5.93
N ALA A 144 -1.85 -6.18 4.98
CA ALA A 144 -1.50 -5.55 3.71
C ALA A 144 -2.75 -5.18 2.90
N ALA A 145 -3.76 -6.05 2.85
CA ALA A 145 -5.02 -5.81 2.17
C ALA A 145 -5.74 -4.58 2.76
N THR A 146 -5.90 -4.53 4.09
CA THR A 146 -6.52 -3.40 4.79
C THR A 146 -5.75 -2.11 4.55
N ALA A 147 -4.43 -2.10 4.82
CA ALA A 147 -3.61 -0.90 4.65
C ALA A 147 -3.57 -0.38 3.20
N ALA A 148 -3.49 -1.29 2.21
CA ALA A 148 -3.55 -0.92 0.79
C ALA A 148 -4.92 -0.35 0.40
N GLY A 149 -6.00 -0.93 0.92
CA GLY A 149 -7.35 -0.44 0.70
C GLY A 149 -7.58 0.95 1.29
N CYS A 150 -7.14 1.21 2.52
CA CYS A 150 -7.18 2.55 3.12
C CYS A 150 -6.38 3.57 2.28
N ALA A 151 -5.16 3.21 1.84
CA ALA A 151 -4.34 4.08 1.00
C ALA A 151 -4.99 4.39 -0.35
N MET A 152 -5.61 3.37 -0.97
CA MET A 152 -6.37 3.55 -2.20
C MET A 152 -7.59 4.45 -2.00
N GLY A 153 -8.34 4.29 -0.90
CA GLY A 153 -9.47 5.16 -0.56
C GLY A 153 -9.06 6.63 -0.50
N HIS A 154 -7.95 6.91 0.19
CA HIS A 154 -7.36 8.25 0.26
C HIS A 154 -6.99 8.80 -1.13
N PHE A 155 -6.28 8.04 -1.98
CA PHE A 155 -5.90 8.51 -3.31
C PHE A 155 -7.10 8.74 -4.25
N LEU A 156 -8.17 7.97 -4.06
CA LEU A 156 -9.40 8.10 -4.84
C LEU A 156 -10.32 9.23 -4.34
N ASP A 157 -9.97 9.88 -3.22
CA ASP A 157 -10.77 10.91 -2.54
C ASP A 157 -12.18 10.41 -2.20
N LEU A 158 -12.27 9.18 -1.68
CA LEU A 158 -13.54 8.61 -1.24
C LEU A 158 -13.94 9.20 0.11
N ASN A 159 -15.24 9.38 0.34
CA ASN A 159 -15.74 9.92 1.61
C ASN A 159 -15.59 8.89 2.73
N GLN A 160 -15.50 9.35 3.98
CA GLN A 160 -15.26 8.53 5.18
C GLN A 160 -16.18 7.30 5.30
N SER A 161 -17.42 7.36 4.81
CA SER A 161 -18.40 6.26 4.81
C SER A 161 -17.99 5.06 3.95
N GLN A 162 -17.15 5.27 2.94
CA GLN A 162 -16.61 4.22 2.06
C GLN A 162 -15.23 3.72 2.53
N GLU A 163 -14.54 4.52 3.35
CA GLU A 163 -13.26 4.15 3.97
C GLU A 163 -13.47 3.22 5.19
N THR A 164 -14.58 3.38 5.93
CA THR A 164 -14.88 2.59 7.14
C THR A 164 -15.13 1.11 6.84
N GLU A 165 -15.68 0.75 5.68
CA GLU A 165 -15.87 -0.67 5.29
C GLU A 165 -14.57 -1.47 5.09
N ILE A 166 -13.42 -0.77 5.04
CA ILE A 166 -12.11 -1.39 4.79
C ILE A 166 -11.18 -1.26 5.98
N CYS A 167 -11.21 -0.11 6.67
CA CYS A 167 -10.24 0.25 7.70
C CYS A 167 -10.61 -0.24 9.13
N ASP A 168 -11.83 -0.76 9.34
CA ASP A 168 -12.24 -1.47 10.56
C ASP A 168 -11.82 -2.95 10.55
#